data_AF-A0A7S4HCW8-F1
#
_entry.id   AF-A0A7S4HCW8-F1
#
_cell.length_a   1.000
_cell.length_b   1.000
_cell.length_c   1.000
_cell.angle_alpha   90.00
_cell.angle_beta   90.00
_cell.angle_gamma   90.00
#
_symmetry.space_group_name_H-M   'P 1'
#
loop_
_entity.id
_entity.type
_entity.pdbx_description
1 polymer ?
#
loop_
_entity_poly.entity_id
_entity_poly.type
_entity_poly.pdbx_seq_one_letter_code
_entity_poly.pdbx_strand_id
1 'polypeptide(L)'
;TFADHYLDVPVDLSKVLFLCTANLADTIPGPLLDRMEVVRLGGYIQQEKLQIARQYLEPAARAQMGLQPHHLELTDDALELLAMGYCREAGVRNLQKHVEKICRKVALKVVKATQPAELVEDQPEGAADGAGGAGGAVNGVPSPMRARSRAKF
;
A
#
# COMPACT_ATOMS: atom_id res chain seq x y z
N THR A 1 36.05 -11.58 22.25
CA THR A 1 34.97 -12.45 22.74
C THR A 1 33.92 -11.61 23.41
N PHE A 2 32.67 -11.73 22.97
CA PHE A 2 31.53 -11.07 23.61
C PHE A 2 30.94 -12.05 24.63
N ALA A 3 30.65 -11.58 25.85
CA ALA A 3 30.01 -12.38 26.89
C ALA A 3 28.67 -11.72 27.21
N ASP A 4 27.60 -12.47 27.04
CA ASP A 4 26.26 -12.05 27.43
C ASP A 4 25.96 -12.49 28.87
N HIS A 5 25.25 -11.66 29.63
CA HIS A 5 24.95 -11.90 31.04
C HIS A 5 23.90 -12.98 31.29
N TYR A 6 23.12 -13.37 30.28
CA TYR A 6 22.13 -14.43 30.41
C TYR A 6 22.70 -15.78 29.97
N LEU A 7 23.52 -15.78 28.92
CA LEU A 7 24.08 -17.00 28.36
C LEU A 7 25.34 -17.49 29.09
N ASP A 8 26.10 -16.61 29.76
CA ASP A 8 27.36 -16.90 30.47
C ASP A 8 28.39 -17.72 29.65
N VAL A 9 28.22 -17.74 28.32
CA VAL A 9 29.08 -18.44 27.37
C VAL A 9 29.72 -17.41 26.44
N PRO A 10 31.04 -17.49 26.20
CA PRO A 10 31.72 -16.62 25.25
C PRO A 10 31.23 -16.85 23.81
N VAL A 11 30.80 -15.77 23.15
CA VAL A 11 30.39 -15.75 21.73
C VAL A 11 31.44 -15.01 20.88
N ASP A 12 31.78 -15.59 19.73
CA ASP A 12 32.64 -14.94 18.74
C ASP A 12 31.80 -14.17 17.71
N LEU A 13 32.02 -12.85 17.63
CA LEU A 13 31.36 -11.95 16.69
C LEU A 13 32.29 -11.51 15.54
N SER A 14 33.49 -12.11 15.42
CA SER A 14 34.51 -11.69 14.45
C SER A 14 34.08 -11.83 12.98
N LYS A 15 33.06 -12.67 12.69
CA LYS A 15 32.50 -12.88 11.34
C LYS A 15 31.12 -12.25 11.16
N VAL A 16 30.73 -11.32 12.02
CA VAL A 16 29.46 -10.60 11.94
C VAL A 16 29.68 -9.25 11.28
N LEU A 17 28.86 -8.93 10.29
CA LEU A 17 28.83 -7.61 9.66
C LEU A 17 27.83 -6.71 10.40
N PHE A 18 28.32 -5.61 10.98
CA PHE A 18 27.49 -4.62 11.65
C PHE A 18 27.13 -3.49 10.68
N LEU A 19 25.84 -3.25 10.48
CA LEU A 19 25.33 -2.06 9.79
C LEU A 19 24.55 -1.22 10.79
N CYS A 20 24.95 0.04 10.93
CA CYS A 20 24.27 1.02 11.75
C CYS A 20 23.69 2.13 10.86
N THR A 21 22.52 2.65 11.22
CA THR A 21 21.89 3.78 10.51
C THR A 21 21.64 4.91 11.50
N ALA A 22 21.85 6.15 11.06
CA ALA A 22 21.58 7.34 11.85
C ALA A 22 21.13 8.49 10.95
N ASN A 23 20.16 9.28 11.42
CA ASN A 23 19.75 10.51 10.72
C ASN A 23 20.75 11.65 10.95
N LEU A 24 21.35 11.69 12.13
CA LEU A 24 22.31 12.70 12.57
C LEU A 24 23.52 11.96 13.15
N ALA A 25 24.70 12.16 12.58
CA ALA A 25 25.93 11.51 13.04
C ALA A 25 26.43 12.13 14.36
N ASP A 26 26.16 13.42 14.57
CA ASP A 26 26.70 14.20 15.69
C ASP A 26 26.13 13.78 17.06
N THR A 27 25.00 13.06 17.06
CA THR A 27 24.40 12.50 18.28
C THR A 27 25.02 11.18 18.70
N ILE A 28 25.89 10.59 17.88
CA ILE A 28 26.53 9.31 18.16
C ILE A 28 27.72 9.54 19.10
N PRO A 29 27.86 8.78 20.19
CA PRO A 29 29.02 8.87 21.07
C PRO A 29 30.34 8.67 20.29
N GLY A 30 31.31 9.55 20.51
CA GLY A 30 32.63 9.50 19.87
C GLY A 30 33.30 8.11 19.86
N PRO A 31 33.32 7.36 20.99
CA PRO A 31 33.93 6.02 21.02
C PRO A 31 33.32 4.99 20.07
N LEU A 32 32.04 5.15 19.72
CA LEU A 32 31.37 4.32 18.72
C LEU A 32 31.68 4.83 17.31
N LEU A 33 31.61 6.14 17.12
CA LEU A 33 31.84 6.78 15.82
C LEU A 33 33.25 6.51 15.29
N ASP A 34 34.26 6.54 16.17
CA ASP A 34 35.67 6.26 15.83
C ASP A 34 35.91 4.83 15.32
N ARG A 35 34.96 3.91 15.60
CA ARG A 35 35.01 2.50 15.17
C ARG A 35 34.11 2.22 13.97
N MET A 36 33.48 3.24 13.40
CA MET A 36 32.54 3.13 12.29
C MET A 36 33.06 3.84 11.05
N GLU A 37 32.79 3.28 9.88
CA GLU A 37 32.91 4.01 8.62
C GLU A 37 31.60 4.75 8.34
N VAL A 38 31.68 6.08 8.20
CA VAL A 38 30.49 6.92 7.99
C VAL A 38 30.27 7.15 6.51
N VAL A 39 29.24 6.51 5.96
CA VAL A 39 28.76 6.76 4.59
C VAL A 39 27.56 7.70 4.65
N ARG A 40 27.69 8.89 4.04
CA ARG A 40 26.63 9.90 3.99
C ARG A 40 25.78 9.71 2.74
N LEU A 41 24.49 9.53 2.93
CA LEU A 41 23.51 9.43 1.85
C LEU A 41 22.77 10.75 1.68
N GLY A 42 22.81 11.29 0.47
CA GLY A 42 22.05 12.49 0.10
C GLY A 42 20.56 12.19 -0.07
N GLY A 43 19.77 13.26 -0.15
CA GLY A 43 18.38 13.18 -0.61
C GLY A 43 18.30 12.98 -2.12
N TYR A 44 17.10 12.66 -2.59
CA TYR A 44 16.84 12.43 -4.01
C TYR A 44 16.31 13.69 -4.69
N ILE A 45 16.79 13.96 -5.90
CA ILE A 45 16.17 14.96 -6.79
C ILE A 45 14.85 14.42 -7.37
N GLN A 46 14.02 15.30 -7.90
CA GLN A 46 12.68 14.94 -8.38
C GLN A 46 12.71 13.82 -9.44
N GLN A 47 13.65 13.91 -10.38
CA GLN A 47 13.83 12.90 -11.44
C GLN A 47 14.25 11.54 -10.86
N GLU A 48 15.11 11.52 -9.84
CA GLU A 48 15.49 10.28 -9.14
C GLU A 48 14.28 9.67 -8.42
N LYS A 49 13.46 10.48 -7.76
CA LYS A 49 12.24 10.00 -7.09
C LYS A 49 11.24 9.39 -8.09
N LEU A 50 11.11 9.99 -9.27
CA LEU A 50 10.26 9.46 -10.34
C LEU A 50 10.75 8.06 -10.76
N GLN A 51 12.06 7.92 -11.00
CA GLN A 51 12.66 6.63 -11.37
C GLN A 51 12.51 5.59 -10.25
N ILE A 52 12.73 5.97 -9.00
CA ILE A 52 12.53 5.09 -7.84
C ILE A 52 11.06 4.67 -7.72
N ALA A 53 10.13 5.59 -7.93
CA ALA A 53 8.70 5.29 -7.89
C ALA A 53 8.29 4.29 -8.97
N ARG A 54 8.81 4.45 -10.19
CA ARG A 54 8.55 3.55 -11.31
C ARG A 54 9.16 2.16 -11.13
N GLN A 55 10.42 2.11 -10.76
CA GLN A 55 11.17 0.85 -10.72
C GLN A 55 10.84 0.03 -9.46
N TYR A 56 10.54 0.69 -8.34
CA TYR A 56 10.44 0.02 -7.04
C TYR A 56 9.11 0.23 -6.33
N LEU A 57 8.64 1.49 -6.18
CA LEU A 57 7.49 1.77 -5.32
C LEU A 57 6.15 1.29 -5.93
N GLU A 58 5.92 1.58 -7.21
CA GLU A 58 4.70 1.17 -7.91
C GLU A 58 4.60 -0.37 -8.00
N PRO A 59 5.62 -1.11 -8.45
CA PRO A 59 5.55 -2.57 -8.51
C PRO A 59 5.37 -3.19 -7.13
N ALA A 60 6.09 -2.70 -6.11
CA ALA A 60 5.98 -3.22 -4.75
C ALA A 60 4.57 -2.99 -4.17
N ALA A 61 4.02 -1.79 -4.32
CA ALA A 61 2.68 -1.47 -3.83
C ALA A 61 1.60 -2.27 -4.56
N ARG A 62 1.73 -2.49 -5.87
CA ARG A 62 0.82 -3.33 -6.65
C ARG A 62 0.87 -4.79 -6.21
N ALA A 63 2.06 -5.33 -6.01
CA ALA A 63 2.26 -6.70 -5.53
C ALA A 63 1.64 -6.92 -4.15
N GLN A 64 1.86 -5.99 -3.21
CA GLN A 64 1.26 -6.06 -1.86
C GLN A 64 -0.27 -6.05 -1.87
N MET A 65 -0.89 -5.34 -2.82
CA MET A 65 -2.34 -5.22 -2.92
C MET A 65 -2.97 -6.27 -3.86
N GLY A 66 -2.17 -7.18 -4.44
CA GLY A 66 -2.65 -8.20 -5.38
C GLY A 66 -3.20 -7.62 -6.69
N LEU A 67 -2.77 -6.42 -7.09
CA LEU A 67 -3.28 -5.75 -8.30
C LEU A 67 -2.56 -6.27 -9.55
N GLN A 68 -3.34 -6.87 -10.45
CA GLN A 68 -2.89 -7.19 -11.80
C GLN A 68 -2.58 -5.92 -12.62
N PRO A 69 -1.70 -6.01 -13.65
CA PRO A 69 -1.30 -4.85 -14.45
C PRO A 69 -2.43 -4.09 -15.14
N HIS A 70 -3.53 -4.77 -15.44
CA HIS A 70 -4.69 -4.15 -16.09
C HIS A 70 -5.60 -3.39 -15.12
N HIS A 71 -5.41 -3.53 -13.80
CA HIS A 71 -6.25 -2.85 -12.81
C HIS A 71 -5.80 -1.41 -12.53
N LEU A 72 -4.52 -1.10 -12.75
CA LEU A 72 -3.93 0.19 -12.40
C LEU A 72 -2.80 0.55 -13.37
N GLU A 73 -2.97 1.68 -14.04
CA GLU A 73 -1.93 2.35 -14.81
C GLU A 73 -1.69 3.71 -14.16
N LEU A 74 -0.52 3.90 -13.54
CA LEU A 74 -0.05 5.24 -13.18
C LEU A 74 0.72 5.81 -14.36
N THR A 75 0.41 7.02 -14.79
CA THR A 75 1.17 7.75 -15.82
C THR A 75 2.38 8.45 -15.19
N ASP A 76 3.38 8.79 -16.01
CA ASP A 76 4.58 9.49 -15.54
C ASP A 76 4.19 10.85 -14.94
N ASP A 77 3.32 11.59 -15.63
CA ASP A 77 2.78 12.87 -15.18
C ASP A 77 2.10 12.76 -13.79
N ALA A 78 1.37 11.67 -13.54
CA ALA A 78 0.72 11.45 -12.25
C ALA A 78 1.74 11.22 -11.13
N LEU A 79 2.80 10.45 -11.39
CA LEU A 79 3.88 10.23 -10.43
C LEU A 79 4.71 11.50 -10.21
N GLU A 80 4.95 12.26 -11.26
CA GLU A 80 5.66 13.55 -11.17
C GLU A 80 4.87 14.55 -10.33
N LEU A 81 3.56 14.66 -10.57
CA LEU A 81 2.66 15.50 -9.79
C LEU A 81 2.59 15.06 -8.31
N LEU A 82 2.64 13.76 -8.03
CA LEU A 82 2.75 13.25 -6.65
C LEU A 82 4.07 13.64 -5.99
N ALA A 83 5.18 13.46 -6.71
CA ALA A 83 6.52 13.75 -6.21
C ALA A 83 6.71 15.26 -5.94
N MET A 84 6.27 16.13 -6.85
CA MET A 84 6.42 17.58 -6.73
C MET A 84 5.35 18.23 -5.85
N GLY A 85 4.09 17.83 -6.01
CA GLY A 85 2.95 18.50 -5.39
C GLY A 85 2.69 18.06 -3.96
N TYR A 86 2.92 16.78 -3.65
CA TYR A 86 2.49 16.18 -2.37
C TYR A 86 3.66 15.72 -1.48
N CYS A 87 4.88 15.59 -2.02
CA CYS A 87 6.00 14.93 -1.33
C CYS A 87 7.24 15.83 -1.15
N ARG A 88 7.15 16.83 -0.26
CA ARG A 88 8.28 17.73 0.07
C ARG A 88 9.16 17.16 1.19
N GLU A 89 9.92 16.13 0.88
CA GLU A 89 10.92 15.53 1.78
C GLU A 89 12.22 15.20 1.02
N ALA A 90 13.30 14.86 1.71
CA ALA A 90 14.54 14.41 1.04
C ALA A 90 14.43 12.97 0.50
N GLY A 91 13.65 12.12 1.16
CA GLY A 91 13.46 10.71 0.80
C GLY A 91 12.24 10.46 -0.10
N VAL A 92 11.75 9.22 -0.06
CA VAL A 92 10.59 8.74 -0.85
C VAL A 92 9.50 8.09 0.02
N ARG A 93 9.54 8.27 1.35
CA ARG A 93 8.59 7.67 2.30
C ARG A 93 7.16 8.17 2.09
N ASN A 94 6.98 9.48 1.96
CA ASN A 94 5.67 10.08 1.69
C ASN A 94 5.20 9.69 0.28
N LEU A 95 6.10 9.68 -0.70
CA LEU A 95 5.78 9.22 -2.06
C LEU A 95 5.26 7.78 -2.06
N GLN A 96 5.95 6.89 -1.36
CA GLN A 96 5.53 5.50 -1.16
C GLN A 96 4.13 5.44 -0.52
N LYS A 97 3.88 6.16 0.57
CA LYS A 97 2.55 6.18 1.23
C LYS A 97 1.45 6.65 0.28
N HIS A 98 1.72 7.65 -0.56
CA HIS A 98 0.74 8.15 -1.53
C HIS A 98 0.45 7.09 -2.61
N VAL A 99 1.48 6.44 -3.15
CA VAL A 99 1.33 5.34 -4.11
C VAL A 99 0.53 4.19 -3.49
N GLU A 100 0.87 3.74 -2.28
CA GLU A 100 0.13 2.71 -1.55
C GLU A 100 -1.33 3.09 -1.30
N LYS A 101 -1.60 4.35 -0.97
CA LYS A 101 -2.97 4.86 -0.78
C LYS A 101 -3.78 4.80 -2.08
N ILE A 102 -3.16 5.11 -3.21
CA ILE A 102 -3.79 5.01 -4.53
C ILE A 102 -4.09 3.53 -4.84
N CYS A 103 -3.09 2.66 -4.72
CA CYS A 103 -3.25 1.21 -4.93
C CYS A 103 -4.36 0.63 -4.05
N ARG A 104 -4.42 0.99 -2.76
CA ARG A 104 -5.48 0.54 -1.85
C ARG A 104 -6.88 0.99 -2.28
N LYS A 105 -7.02 2.23 -2.73
CA LYS A 105 -8.30 2.74 -3.24
C LYS A 105 -8.74 2.01 -4.51
N VAL A 106 -7.79 1.68 -5.40
CA VAL A 106 -8.08 0.91 -6.61
C VAL A 106 -8.45 -0.52 -6.27
N ALA A 107 -7.73 -1.18 -5.37
CA ALA A 107 -8.07 -2.52 -4.91
C ALA A 107 -9.50 -2.59 -4.34
N LEU A 108 -9.90 -1.61 -3.52
CA LEU A 108 -11.27 -1.52 -3.01
C LEU A 108 -12.30 -1.37 -4.14
N LYS A 109 -12.02 -0.57 -5.17
CA LYS A 109 -12.91 -0.42 -6.33
C LYS A 109 -13.03 -1.70 -7.13
N VAL A 110 -11.93 -2.43 -7.33
CA VAL A 110 -11.93 -3.72 -8.03
C VAL A 110 -12.81 -4.72 -7.28
N VAL A 111 -12.60 -4.87 -5.96
CA VAL A 111 -13.41 -5.79 -5.13
C VAL A 111 -14.88 -5.41 -5.15
N LYS A 112 -15.21 -4.12 -4.99
CA LYS A 112 -16.60 -3.63 -5.05
C LYS A 112 -17.26 -3.84 -6.42
N ALA A 113 -16.49 -3.81 -7.51
CA ALA A 113 -17.00 -4.06 -8.85
C ALA A 113 -17.18 -5.55 -9.15
N THR A 114 -16.41 -6.42 -8.47
CA THR A 114 -16.53 -7.88 -8.57
C THR A 114 -17.64 -8.44 -7.71
N GLN A 115 -17.99 -7.80 -6.59
CA GLN A 115 -19.23 -8.09 -5.90
C GLN A 115 -20.39 -7.59 -6.78
N PRO A 116 -21.25 -8.48 -7.34
CA PRO A 116 -22.55 -8.01 -7.76
C PRO A 116 -23.16 -7.33 -6.54
N ALA A 117 -23.80 -6.18 -6.73
CA ALA A 117 -24.58 -5.56 -5.67
C ALA A 117 -25.57 -6.61 -5.16
N GLU A 118 -25.22 -7.31 -4.09
CA GLU A 118 -26.17 -8.09 -3.34
C GLU A 118 -27.21 -7.08 -2.89
N LEU A 119 -28.43 -7.35 -3.35
CA LEU A 119 -29.64 -6.65 -2.99
C LEU A 119 -29.61 -6.42 -1.49
N VAL A 120 -29.36 -5.17 -1.09
CA VAL A 120 -29.77 -4.71 0.22
C VAL A 120 -31.29 -4.70 0.14
N GLU A 121 -31.91 -5.85 0.45
CA GLU A 121 -33.26 -5.84 0.99
C GLU A 121 -33.17 -5.07 2.29
N ASP A 122 -33.44 -3.78 2.20
CA ASP A 122 -33.82 -2.96 3.34
C ASP A 122 -35.09 -3.60 3.89
N GLN A 123 -34.96 -4.48 4.87
CA GLN A 123 -36.07 -4.92 5.68
C GLN A 123 -36.31 -3.84 6.73
N PRO A 124 -37.41 -3.05 6.65
CA PRO A 124 -37.88 -2.31 7.80
C PRO A 124 -38.54 -3.33 8.75
N GLU A 125 -37.78 -3.90 9.68
CA GLU A 125 -38.39 -4.59 10.81
C GLU A 125 -39.00 -3.56 11.77
N GLY A 126 -40.35 -3.54 11.82
CA GLY A 126 -41.07 -3.39 13.08
C GLY A 126 -42.00 -2.19 13.25
N ALA A 127 -43.15 -2.19 12.58
CA ALA A 127 -44.38 -1.59 13.13
C ALA A 127 -45.60 -2.46 12.78
N ALA A 128 -46.44 -2.67 13.79
CA ALA A 128 -47.45 -3.71 13.92
C ALA A 128 -48.68 -3.61 12.99
N ASP A 129 -49.38 -4.76 12.96
CA ASP A 129 -50.82 -4.99 12.71
C ASP A 129 -51.42 -4.97 11.29
N GLY A 130 -52.12 -6.08 10.96
CA GLY A 130 -53.37 -6.02 10.20
C GLY A 130 -53.55 -6.93 8.98
N ALA A 131 -54.16 -8.10 9.19
CA ALA A 131 -55.19 -8.77 8.37
C ALA A 131 -55.02 -8.98 6.82
N GLY A 132 -55.11 -10.26 6.41
CA GLY A 132 -56.02 -10.68 5.33
C GLY A 132 -55.44 -11.19 3.99
N GLY A 133 -55.66 -12.50 3.72
CA GLY A 133 -56.32 -12.96 2.49
C GLY A 133 -55.52 -13.22 1.19
N ALA A 134 -55.36 -14.52 0.88
CA ALA A 134 -55.58 -15.21 -0.41
C ALA A 134 -54.80 -14.84 -1.70
N GLY A 135 -54.18 -15.87 -2.31
CA GLY A 135 -54.34 -16.18 -3.74
C GLY A 135 -53.10 -16.14 -4.67
N GLY A 136 -52.73 -17.31 -5.21
CA GLY A 136 -52.55 -17.48 -6.67
C GLY A 136 -51.18 -17.27 -7.34
N ALA A 137 -50.54 -18.40 -7.66
CA ALA A 137 -50.09 -18.81 -9.01
C ALA A 137 -49.04 -18.02 -9.84
N VAL A 138 -47.90 -18.71 -10.06
CA VAL A 138 -47.16 -19.02 -11.32
C VAL A 138 -46.43 -17.96 -12.18
N ASN A 139 -45.23 -18.41 -12.63
CA ASN A 139 -44.54 -18.25 -13.94
C ASN A 139 -43.48 -17.15 -14.16
N GLY A 140 -42.31 -17.60 -14.63
CA GLY A 140 -41.69 -17.05 -15.84
C GLY A 140 -40.36 -16.29 -15.72
N VAL A 141 -39.26 -16.97 -16.05
CA VAL A 141 -37.91 -16.49 -16.48
C VAL A 141 -38.07 -15.46 -17.66
N PRO A 142 -37.15 -14.52 -18.03
CA PRO A 142 -35.67 -14.61 -18.01
C PRO A 142 -34.82 -13.33 -17.78
N SER A 143 -33.51 -13.56 -17.61
CA SER A 143 -32.41 -12.58 -17.53
C SER A 143 -32.29 -11.63 -18.73
N PRO A 144 -31.56 -10.51 -18.57
CA PRO A 144 -30.76 -9.97 -19.65
C PRO A 144 -29.28 -9.71 -19.31
N MET A 145 -28.53 -9.63 -20.40
CA MET A 145 -27.10 -9.78 -20.57
C MET A 145 -26.41 -8.41 -20.73
N ARG A 146 -25.22 -8.27 -20.12
CA ARG A 146 -24.06 -7.39 -20.47
C ARG A 146 -24.21 -5.86 -20.44
N ALA A 147 -23.26 -5.23 -19.73
CA ALA A 147 -22.62 -3.99 -20.17
C ALA A 147 -21.14 -3.95 -19.74
N ARG A 148 -20.22 -3.82 -20.71
CA ARG A 148 -18.80 -3.55 -20.48
C ARG A 148 -18.63 -2.05 -20.21
N SER A 149 -17.85 -1.66 -19.21
CA SER A 149 -17.34 -0.28 -19.11
C SER A 149 -15.82 -0.27 -19.07
N ARG A 150 -15.24 0.46 -20.04
CA ARG A 150 -13.85 0.91 -20.09
C ARG A 150 -13.83 2.26 -19.37
N ALA A 151 -13.00 2.41 -18.33
CA ALA A 151 -12.67 3.73 -17.79
C ALA A 151 -11.27 4.12 -18.29
N LYS A 152 -11.22 5.24 -19.02
CA LYS A 152 -9.99 5.95 -19.37
C LYS A 152 -9.60 6.84 -18.18
N PHE A 153 -8.30 6.90 -17.87
CA PHE A 153 -7.66 8.08 -17.32
C PHE A 153 -6.76 8.67 -18.40
#